data_AF-A0A098VS23-F1
#
_entry.id   AF-A0A098VS23-F1
#
_cell.length_a   1.000
_cell.length_b   1.000
_cell.length_c   1.000
_cell.angle_alpha   90.00
_cell.angle_beta   90.00
_cell.angle_gamma   90.00
#
_symmetry.space_group_name_H-M   'P 1'
#
loop_
_entity.id
_entity.type
_entity.pdbx_description
1 polymer ?
#
loop_
_entity_poly.entity_id
_entity_poly.type
_entity_poly.pdbx_seq_one_letter_code
_entity_poly.pdbx_strand_id
1 'polypeptide(L)'
;MALGLKPGSVVIECGTGSASFSHHILRAIAPHGHLYTFEFHKERAEAACKELRSHGLGHDLVDVIAEVDVTVNGFGSQNRLVSAVFLDLPNPWSAIVHAKKTLSPQVSFVDNFKGGRICTFSPCIEQVQKAVSELRSSNFTG
;
A
#
# COMPACT_ATOMS: atom_id res chain seq x y z
N MET A 1 1.92 -13.50 7.04
CA MET A 1 1.38 -12.69 5.92
C MET A 1 2.50 -12.44 4.91
N ALA A 2 2.27 -12.57 3.60
CA ALA A 2 3.34 -12.51 2.58
C ALA A 2 4.13 -11.17 2.56
N LEU A 3 3.44 -10.06 2.84
CA LEU A 3 4.04 -8.72 2.95
C LEU A 3 4.88 -8.49 4.22
N GLY A 4 4.95 -9.45 5.15
CA GLY A 4 5.76 -9.33 6.36
C GLY A 4 5.33 -8.19 7.29
N LEU A 5 4.05 -7.79 7.24
CA LEU A 5 3.51 -6.72 8.09
C LEU A 5 3.66 -7.08 9.56
N LYS A 6 4.14 -6.12 10.34
CA LYS A 6 4.40 -6.23 11.78
C LYS A 6 4.16 -4.88 12.47
N PRO A 7 4.03 -4.85 13.81
CA PRO A 7 3.95 -3.60 14.55
C PRO A 7 5.07 -2.63 14.13
N GLY A 8 4.72 -1.38 13.82
CA GLY A 8 5.67 -0.37 13.33
C GLY A 8 5.87 -0.33 11.82
N SER A 9 5.32 -1.27 11.05
CA SER A 9 5.37 -1.23 9.59
C SER A 9 4.66 0.01 9.04
N VAL A 10 5.30 0.66 8.08
CA VAL A 10 4.68 1.70 7.24
C VAL A 10 4.30 1.06 5.92
N VAL A 11 3.03 1.20 5.53
CA VAL A 11 2.43 0.49 4.42
C VAL A 11 1.70 1.48 3.51
N ILE A 12 1.82 1.27 2.21
CA ILE A 12 0.97 1.89 1.21
C ILE A 12 -0.07 0.88 0.76
N GLU A 13 -1.32 1.30 0.70
CA GLU A 13 -2.43 0.60 0.08
C GLU A 13 -2.99 1.48 -1.04
N CYS A 14 -3.28 0.91 -2.20
CA CYS A 14 -4.02 1.64 -3.23
C CYS A 14 -5.11 0.77 -3.83
N GLY A 15 -6.30 1.36 -3.87
CA GLY A 15 -7.57 0.65 -3.81
C GLY A 15 -8.04 0.60 -2.36
N THR A 16 -8.41 1.75 -1.76
CA THR A 16 -8.99 1.75 -0.40
C THR A 16 -10.30 0.96 -0.40
N GLY A 17 -11.12 1.14 -1.44
CA GLY A 17 -12.34 0.36 -1.64
C GLY A 17 -13.28 0.45 -0.45
N SER A 18 -13.64 -0.69 0.12
CA SER A 18 -14.48 -0.79 1.32
C SER A 18 -13.69 -0.76 2.65
N ALA A 19 -12.40 -0.43 2.62
CA ALA A 19 -11.50 -0.42 3.79
C ALA A 19 -11.34 -1.78 4.51
N SER A 20 -11.81 -2.90 3.95
CA SER A 20 -11.68 -4.22 4.57
C SER A 20 -10.21 -4.61 4.78
N PHE A 21 -9.35 -4.37 3.79
CA PHE A 21 -7.93 -4.69 3.91
C PHE A 21 -7.19 -3.63 4.75
N SER A 22 -7.62 -2.36 4.68
CA SER A 22 -7.16 -1.29 5.57
C SER A 22 -7.29 -1.67 7.04
N HIS A 23 -8.44 -2.22 7.48
CA HIS A 23 -8.64 -2.72 8.85
C HIS A 23 -7.62 -3.81 9.23
N HIS A 24 -7.39 -4.76 8.31
CA HIS A 24 -6.44 -5.84 8.53
C HIS A 24 -5.00 -5.33 8.67
N ILE A 25 -4.59 -4.42 7.80
CA ILE A 25 -3.29 -3.76 7.87
C ILE A 25 -3.16 -3.01 9.20
N LEU A 26 -4.13 -2.17 9.57
CA LEU A 26 -4.07 -1.34 10.77
C LEU A 26 -3.88 -2.17 12.04
N ARG A 27 -4.61 -3.29 12.15
CA ARG A 27 -4.43 -4.22 13.27
C ARG A 27 -3.03 -4.86 13.29
N ALA A 28 -2.44 -5.14 12.14
CA ALA A 28 -1.13 -5.78 12.05
C ALA A 28 0.03 -4.81 12.35
N ILE A 29 -0.13 -3.52 12.02
CA ILE A 29 0.93 -2.52 12.14
C ILE A 29 0.87 -1.67 13.41
N ALA A 30 -0.26 -1.68 14.12
CA ALA A 30 -0.42 -1.00 15.40
C ALA A 30 0.59 -1.50 16.46
N PRO A 31 0.96 -0.68 17.46
CA PRO A 31 0.50 0.69 17.69
C PRO A 31 1.41 1.77 17.09
N HIS A 32 2.48 1.38 16.39
CA HIS A 32 3.52 2.32 15.93
C HIS A 32 3.67 2.42 14.41
N GLY A 33 2.87 1.66 13.66
CA GLY A 33 2.90 1.67 12.21
C GLY A 33 2.19 2.86 11.60
N HIS A 34 2.10 2.87 10.27
CA HIS A 34 1.28 3.82 9.53
C HIS A 34 0.76 3.22 8.24
N LEU A 35 -0.48 3.54 7.88
CA LEU A 35 -1.09 3.19 6.60
C LEU A 35 -1.34 4.47 5.79
N TYR A 36 -0.75 4.53 4.60
CA TYR A 36 -1.15 5.50 3.58
C TYR A 36 -2.04 4.77 2.59
N THR A 37 -3.34 5.05 2.61
CA THR A 37 -4.29 4.43 1.67
C THR A 37 -4.78 5.44 0.64
N PHE A 38 -4.76 5.04 -0.63
CA PHE A 38 -5.11 5.89 -1.77
C PHE A 38 -6.40 5.41 -2.42
N GLU A 39 -7.30 6.35 -2.69
CA GLU A 39 -8.58 6.12 -3.36
C GLU A 39 -8.83 7.18 -4.43
N PHE A 40 -9.15 6.75 -5.64
CA PHE A 40 -9.42 7.68 -6.75
C PHE A 40 -10.83 8.28 -6.63
N HIS A 41 -11.78 7.54 -6.05
CA HIS A 41 -13.17 7.96 -5.95
C HIS A 41 -13.47 8.67 -4.62
N LYS A 42 -13.69 9.98 -4.65
CA LYS A 42 -13.93 10.83 -3.47
C LYS A 42 -14.93 10.25 -2.48
N GLU A 43 -16.12 9.85 -2.95
CA GLU A 43 -17.18 9.34 -2.06
C GLU A 43 -16.76 8.05 -1.33
N ARG A 44 -15.96 7.19 -1.96
CA ARG A 44 -15.45 5.96 -1.32
C ARG A 44 -14.39 6.29 -0.29
N ALA A 45 -13.52 7.25 -0.59
CA ALA A 45 -12.51 7.73 0.36
C ALA A 45 -13.17 8.31 1.61
N GLU A 46 -14.21 9.14 1.44
CA GLU A 46 -14.98 9.72 2.54
C GLU A 46 -15.71 8.64 3.36
N ALA A 47 -16.32 7.66 2.70
CA ALA A 47 -16.98 6.54 3.35
C ALA A 47 -15.99 5.68 4.17
N ALA A 48 -14.84 5.32 3.59
CA ALA A 48 -13.77 4.59 4.27
C ALA A 48 -13.22 5.36 5.47
N CYS A 49 -12.99 6.67 5.31
CA CYS A 49 -12.53 7.54 6.40
C CYS A 49 -13.54 7.58 7.56
N LYS A 50 -14.84 7.69 7.25
CA LYS A 50 -15.91 7.64 8.26
C LYS A 50 -15.96 6.28 8.97
N GLU A 51 -15.86 5.18 8.23
CA GLU A 51 -15.87 3.82 8.78
C GLU A 51 -14.69 3.60 9.73
N LEU A 52 -13.47 3.88 9.28
CA LEU A 52 -12.24 3.72 10.07
C LEU A 52 -12.28 4.55 11.35
N ARG A 53 -12.78 5.80 11.28
CA ARG A 53 -12.96 6.65 12.47
C ARG A 53 -14.02 6.08 13.41
N SER A 54 -15.15 5.62 12.89
CA SER A 54 -16.23 5.06 13.73
C SER A 54 -15.80 3.79 14.48
N HIS A 55 -14.85 3.04 13.93
CA HIS A 55 -14.27 1.86 14.56
C HIS A 55 -13.03 2.15 15.44
N GLY A 56 -12.66 3.43 15.60
CA GLY A 56 -11.52 3.82 16.43
C GLY A 56 -10.14 3.58 15.82
N LEU A 57 -10.05 3.39 14.49
CA LEU A 57 -8.81 3.05 13.77
C LEU A 57 -8.18 4.25 13.01
N GLY A 58 -8.68 5.47 13.22
CA GLY A 58 -8.43 6.60 12.32
C GLY A 58 -7.49 7.72 12.79
N HIS A 59 -7.12 7.82 14.07
CA HIS A 59 -6.61 9.11 14.58
C HIS A 59 -5.12 9.38 14.33
N ASP A 60 -4.25 8.35 14.37
CA ASP A 60 -2.79 8.56 14.21
C ASP A 60 -2.08 7.52 13.32
N LEU A 61 -2.79 6.46 12.90
CA LEU A 61 -2.21 5.31 12.20
C LEU A 61 -2.54 5.27 10.70
N VAL A 62 -3.43 6.12 10.19
CA VAL A 62 -3.88 6.06 8.81
C VAL A 62 -4.12 7.44 8.20
N ASP A 63 -3.63 7.62 6.97
CA ASP A 63 -4.01 8.72 6.09
C ASP A 63 -4.79 8.15 4.90
N VAL A 64 -6.06 8.57 4.77
CA VAL A 64 -6.90 8.27 3.60
C VAL A 64 -6.77 9.41 2.61
N ILE A 65 -6.10 9.15 1.49
CA ILE A 65 -5.77 10.13 0.46
C ILE A 65 -6.75 9.95 -0.71
N ALA A 66 -7.63 10.93 -0.88
CA ALA A 66 -8.68 10.91 -1.88
C ALA A 66 -8.26 11.58 -3.20
N GLU A 67 -8.94 11.22 -4.29
CA GLU A 67 -8.86 11.88 -5.61
C GLU A 67 -7.46 11.82 -6.24
N VAL A 68 -6.69 10.77 -5.92
CA VAL A 68 -5.35 10.55 -6.49
C VAL A 68 -5.35 9.30 -7.37
N ASP A 69 -5.03 9.49 -8.65
CA ASP A 69 -4.63 8.39 -9.53
C ASP A 69 -3.14 8.10 -9.37
N VAL A 70 -2.82 7.03 -8.63
CA VAL A 70 -1.44 6.63 -8.36
C VAL A 70 -0.71 6.09 -9.60
N THR A 71 -1.43 5.71 -10.65
CA THR A 71 -0.81 5.22 -11.89
C THR A 71 -0.13 6.35 -12.66
N VAL A 72 -0.66 7.57 -12.52
CA VAL A 72 -0.14 8.79 -13.15
C VAL A 72 0.73 9.58 -12.18
N ASN A 73 0.22 9.86 -10.99
CA ASN A 73 0.84 10.80 -10.04
C ASN A 73 1.77 10.11 -9.02
N GLY A 74 1.78 8.78 -8.99
CA GLY A 74 2.48 8.01 -7.96
C GLY A 74 1.88 8.20 -6.57
N PHE A 75 2.69 7.91 -5.55
CA PHE A 75 2.27 7.92 -4.15
C PHE A 75 2.67 9.20 -3.41
N GLY A 76 3.13 10.24 -4.10
CA GLY A 76 3.68 11.44 -3.47
C GLY A 76 4.93 11.16 -2.62
N SER A 77 5.30 12.12 -1.78
CA SER A 77 6.40 11.95 -0.81
C SER A 77 5.85 11.50 0.53
N GLN A 78 6.36 10.39 1.05
CA GLN A 78 5.99 9.90 2.38
C GLN A 78 6.98 10.39 3.43
N ASN A 79 6.45 10.89 4.55
CA ASN A 79 7.26 11.37 5.66
C ASN A 79 7.88 10.24 6.48
N ARG A 80 7.55 8.97 6.17
CA ARG A 80 8.01 7.77 6.85
C ARG A 80 8.53 6.74 5.84
N LEU A 81 9.44 5.88 6.28
CA LEU A 81 10.05 4.85 5.43
C LEU A 81 9.07 3.73 5.13
N VAL A 82 8.60 3.64 3.89
CA VAL A 82 7.62 2.62 3.49
C VAL A 82 8.27 1.24 3.36
N SER A 83 7.72 0.26 4.06
CA SER A 83 8.20 -1.12 4.11
C SER A 83 7.42 -2.07 3.19
N ALA A 84 6.17 -1.73 2.89
CA ALA A 84 5.30 -2.56 2.05
C ALA A 84 4.36 -1.72 1.19
N VAL A 85 4.05 -2.21 -0.01
CA VAL A 85 3.04 -1.64 -0.91
C VAL A 85 2.05 -2.75 -1.30
N PHE A 86 0.76 -2.48 -1.19
CA PHE A 86 -0.32 -3.32 -1.67
C PHE A 86 -1.12 -2.58 -2.74
N LEU A 87 -1.31 -3.21 -3.90
CA LEU A 87 -2.02 -2.65 -5.05
C LEU A 87 -3.23 -3.51 -5.41
N ASP A 88 -4.43 -2.98 -5.19
CA ASP A 88 -5.69 -3.51 -5.69
C ASP A 88 -6.26 -2.53 -6.72
N LEU A 89 -5.76 -2.64 -7.95
CA LEU A 89 -6.05 -1.73 -9.05
C LEU A 89 -6.38 -2.53 -10.31
N PRO A 90 -7.15 -1.98 -11.26
CA PRO A 90 -7.37 -2.62 -12.56
C PRO A 90 -6.08 -2.82 -13.36
N ASN A 91 -5.14 -1.87 -13.26
CA ASN A 91 -3.90 -1.82 -14.02
C ASN A 91 -2.68 -1.65 -13.08
N PRO A 92 -2.35 -2.63 -12.22
CA PRO A 92 -1.33 -2.47 -11.19
C PRO A 92 0.08 -2.24 -11.76
N TRP A 93 0.37 -2.75 -12.95
CA TRP A 93 1.66 -2.53 -13.64
C TRP A 93 2.01 -1.04 -13.78
N SER A 94 1.03 -0.18 -14.07
CA SER A 94 1.29 1.27 -14.19
C SER A 94 1.72 1.92 -12.87
N ALA A 95 1.39 1.32 -11.72
CA ALA A 95 1.76 1.84 -10.40
C ALA A 95 3.05 1.20 -9.83
N ILE A 96 3.53 0.09 -10.41
CA ILE A 96 4.71 -0.64 -9.90
C ILE A 96 5.99 0.21 -9.93
N VAL A 97 6.19 1.02 -10.97
CA VAL A 97 7.34 1.94 -11.08
C VAL A 97 7.33 2.95 -9.93
N HIS A 98 6.15 3.48 -9.57
CA HIS A 98 6.00 4.41 -8.46
C HIS A 98 6.18 3.72 -7.11
N ALA A 99 5.73 2.47 -6.99
CA ALA A 99 5.92 1.67 -5.79
C ALA A 99 7.42 1.43 -5.54
N LYS A 100 8.20 1.11 -6.58
CA LYS A 100 9.66 0.93 -6.47
C LYS A 100 10.37 2.16 -5.91
N LYS A 101 9.97 3.36 -6.35
CA LYS A 101 10.54 4.64 -5.89
C LYS A 101 10.23 4.94 -4.42
N THR A 102 9.09 4.45 -3.94
CA THR A 102 8.58 4.78 -2.60
C THR A 102 9.03 3.79 -1.54
N LEU A 103 9.28 2.53 -1.91
CA LEU A 103 9.78 1.52 -0.99
C LEU A 103 11.18 1.87 -0.48
N SER A 104 11.34 1.80 0.84
CA SER A 104 12.60 2.08 1.51
C SER A 104 13.66 1.04 1.14
N PRO A 105 14.89 1.45 0.80
CA PRO A 105 16.02 0.54 0.62
C PRO A 105 16.64 0.09 1.96
N GLN A 106 16.20 0.66 3.09
CA GLN A 106 16.85 0.46 4.39
C GLN A 106 16.55 -0.91 4.99
N VAL A 107 17.45 -1.34 5.89
CA VAL A 107 17.31 -2.56 6.69
C VAL A 107 16.26 -2.32 7.77
N SER A 108 15.26 -3.19 7.90
CA SER A 108 14.47 -3.19 9.12
C SER A 108 15.31 -3.73 10.28
N PHE A 109 15.50 -2.93 11.34
CA PHE A 109 16.27 -3.29 12.54
C PHE A 109 15.77 -4.57 13.24
N VAL A 110 14.52 -4.96 12.99
CA VAL A 110 13.86 -6.06 13.70
C VAL A 110 14.07 -7.42 13.02
N ASP A 111 14.25 -7.48 11.71
CA ASP A 111 14.36 -8.74 10.96
C ASP A 111 15.52 -8.79 9.94
N ASN A 112 16.42 -7.81 9.96
CA ASN A 112 17.58 -7.70 9.07
C ASN A 112 17.23 -7.74 7.57
N PHE A 113 15.96 -7.54 7.20
CA PHE A 113 15.53 -7.54 5.82
C PHE A 113 15.88 -6.20 5.16
N LYS A 114 16.58 -6.28 4.02
CA LYS A 114 16.93 -5.12 3.18
C LYS A 114 15.89 -4.93 2.09
N GLY A 115 15.25 -3.78 2.07
CA GLY A 115 14.30 -3.40 1.03
C GLY A 115 12.84 -3.51 1.47
N GLY A 116 11.94 -3.30 0.51
CA GLY A 116 10.51 -3.34 0.72
C GLY A 116 9.83 -4.48 -0.02
N ARG A 117 8.59 -4.78 0.36
CA ARG A 117 7.77 -5.80 -0.30
C ARG A 117 6.63 -5.17 -1.06
N ILE A 118 6.23 -5.81 -2.16
CA ILE A 118 5.08 -5.40 -2.96
C ILE A 118 4.16 -6.60 -3.15
N CYS A 119 2.86 -6.35 -3.15
CA CYS A 119 1.83 -7.31 -3.50
C CYS A 119 0.82 -6.64 -4.43
N THR A 120 0.46 -7.32 -5.50
CA THR A 120 -0.58 -6.89 -6.44
C THR A 120 -1.72 -7.89 -6.40
N PHE A 121 -2.95 -7.41 -6.25
CA PHE A 121 -4.16 -8.22 -6.39
C PHE A 121 -4.70 -8.07 -7.80
N SER A 122 -5.02 -9.18 -8.47
CA SER A 122 -5.52 -9.17 -9.84
C SER A 122 -6.41 -10.38 -10.08
N PRO A 123 -7.66 -10.20 -10.55
CA PRO A 123 -8.57 -11.31 -10.80
C PRO A 123 -8.23 -12.10 -12.08
N CYS A 124 -7.63 -11.47 -13.09
CA CYS A 124 -7.36 -12.09 -14.39
C CYS A 124 -5.87 -12.43 -14.57
N ILE A 125 -5.57 -13.56 -15.22
CA ILE A 125 -4.18 -14.01 -15.43
C ILE A 125 -3.40 -13.06 -16.35
N GLU A 126 -4.06 -12.39 -17.29
CA GLU A 126 -3.45 -11.41 -18.18
C GLU A 126 -2.97 -10.18 -17.41
N GLN A 127 -3.69 -9.80 -16.35
CA GLN A 127 -3.26 -8.72 -15.46
C GLN A 127 -2.03 -9.14 -14.66
N VAL A 128 -2.01 -10.39 -14.17
CA VAL A 128 -0.84 -10.96 -13.47
C VAL A 128 0.38 -11.00 -14.40
N GLN A 129 0.22 -11.45 -15.65
CA GLN A 129 1.31 -11.48 -16.62
C GLN A 129 1.94 -10.11 -16.84
N LYS A 130 1.12 -9.06 -17.01
CA LYS A 130 1.59 -7.68 -17.15
C LYS A 130 2.27 -7.17 -15.88
N ALA A 131 1.69 -7.41 -14.72
CA ALA A 131 2.26 -7.01 -13.43
C ALA A 131 3.61 -7.68 -13.18
N VAL A 132 3.75 -8.98 -13.43
CA VAL A 132 5.01 -9.73 -13.28
C VAL A 132 6.07 -9.23 -14.27
N SER A 133 5.69 -8.94 -15.52
CA SER A 133 6.59 -8.36 -16.52
C SER A 133 7.16 -7.03 -16.02
N GLU A 134 6.30 -6.16 -15.49
CA GLU A 134 6.72 -4.86 -14.97
C GLU A 134 7.54 -4.96 -13.68
N LEU A 135 7.18 -5.88 -12.76
CA LEU A 135 7.98 -6.15 -11.56
C LEU A 135 9.42 -6.53 -11.92
N ARG A 136 9.61 -7.40 -12.92
CA ARG A 136 10.93 -7.80 -13.41
C ARG A 136 11.69 -6.63 -14.02
N SER A 137 11.04 -5.84 -14.88
CA SER A 137 11.63 -4.63 -15.48
C SER A 137 12.02 -3.58 -14.44
N SER A 138 11.26 -3.48 -13.35
CA SER A 138 11.52 -2.60 -12.20
C SER A 138 12.51 -3.19 -11.16
N ASN A 139 13.19 -4.30 -11.48
CA ASN A 139 14.17 -4.98 -10.62
C ASN A 139 13.61 -5.41 -9.26
N PHE A 140 12.38 -5.93 -9.22
CA PHE A 140 11.90 -6.72 -8.09
C PHE A 140 12.35 -8.17 -8.22
N THR A 141 12.65 -8.80 -7.10
CA THR A 141 12.99 -10.22 -6.99
C THR A 141 11.96 -10.93 -6.12
N GLY A 142 11.63 -12.17 -6.47
CA GLY A 142 10.69 -13.02 -5.73
C GLY A 142 11.39 -14.19 -5.05
#